data_AF-A0A1U9QQR8-F1
#
_entry.id   AF-A0A1U9QQR8-F1
#
_cell.length_a   1.000
_cell.length_b   1.000
_cell.length_c   1.000
_cell.angle_alpha   90.00
_cell.angle_beta   90.00
_cell.angle_gamma   90.00
#
_symmetry.space_group_name_H-M   'P 1'
#
loop_
_entity.id
_entity.type
_entity.pdbx_description
1 polymer ?
#
loop_
_entity_poly.entity_id
_entity_poly.type
_entity_poly.pdbx_seq_one_letter_code
_entity_poly.pdbx_strand_id
1 'polypeptide(L)'
;MLRRIKSERAGPVESVAAGDSSLASAVDDGIKSDMKRAETTSPPLTVVILLAAGAGVVTGAAVIMAGVFSVFTTLSSVEYKMLGTGMAVAILIDATVVRGVLLPASLALPGDRAWTMPGRWWRSGRAGESGRRS
;
A
#
# COMPACT_ATOMS: atom_id res chain seq x y z
N MET A 1 -75.98 -3.33 -37.24
CA MET A 1 -74.68 -4.00 -37.36
C MET A 1 -73.58 -2.97 -37.14
N LEU A 2 -73.01 -2.94 -35.93
CA LEU A 2 -72.18 -1.85 -35.40
C LEU A 2 -70.75 -1.93 -35.92
N ARG A 3 -70.24 -0.77 -36.39
CA ARG A 3 -68.88 -0.58 -36.88
C ARG A 3 -67.88 -0.69 -35.72
N ARG A 4 -66.89 -1.54 -35.97
CA ARG A 4 -65.60 -1.73 -35.31
C ARG A 4 -65.10 -0.47 -34.58
N ILE A 5 -65.20 -0.49 -33.25
CA ILE A 5 -64.49 0.42 -32.36
C ILE A 5 -63.00 0.10 -32.49
N LYS A 6 -62.27 0.97 -33.18
CA LYS A 6 -60.81 1.01 -33.16
C LYS A 6 -60.42 1.67 -31.83
N SER A 7 -60.01 0.83 -30.89
CA SER A 7 -59.39 1.24 -29.62
C SER A 7 -58.03 1.85 -29.93
N GLU A 8 -57.97 3.18 -29.91
CA GLU A 8 -56.74 3.94 -29.89
C GLU A 8 -56.54 4.43 -28.45
N ARG A 9 -55.71 3.70 -27.70
CA ARG A 9 -55.01 4.24 -26.53
C ARG A 9 -53.55 3.83 -26.62
N ALA A 10 -52.78 4.68 -27.29
CA ALA A 10 -51.35 4.76 -27.08
C ALA A 10 -51.07 5.27 -25.67
N GLY A 11 -50.16 4.58 -25.00
CA GLY A 11 -49.62 4.93 -23.70
C GLY A 11 -48.71 3.80 -23.26
N PRO A 12 -47.46 3.74 -23.75
CA PRO A 12 -46.53 2.70 -23.39
C PRO A 12 -46.18 2.84 -21.91
N VAL A 13 -46.60 1.88 -21.10
CA VAL A 13 -45.98 1.59 -19.80
C VAL A 13 -44.63 0.92 -20.05
N GLU A 14 -43.72 1.64 -20.72
CA GLU A 14 -42.35 1.19 -21.01
C GLU A 14 -41.33 1.90 -20.10
N SER A 15 -41.79 2.68 -19.11
CA SER A 15 -40.89 3.31 -18.13
C SER A 15 -40.48 2.37 -16.98
N VAL A 16 -41.09 1.18 -16.87
CA VAL A 16 -40.84 0.24 -15.77
C VAL A 16 -39.74 -0.77 -16.14
N ALA A 17 -39.69 -1.32 -17.36
CA ALA A 17 -38.68 -2.31 -17.76
C ALA A 17 -37.30 -1.70 -18.14
N ALA A 18 -37.27 -0.42 -18.52
CA ALA A 18 -36.03 0.32 -18.77
C ALA A 18 -35.35 0.79 -17.47
N GLY A 19 -36.10 0.92 -16.37
CA GLY A 19 -35.59 1.37 -15.08
C GLY A 19 -34.65 0.36 -14.43
N ASP A 20 -35.02 -0.92 -14.42
CA ASP A 20 -34.30 -1.97 -13.69
C ASP A 20 -32.92 -2.28 -14.30
N SER A 21 -32.83 -2.28 -15.62
CA SER A 21 -31.57 -2.47 -16.37
C SER A 21 -30.67 -1.25 -16.29
N SER A 22 -31.25 -0.04 -16.30
CA SER A 22 -30.52 1.20 -16.08
C SER A 22 -29.95 1.27 -14.66
N LEU A 23 -30.73 0.86 -13.65
CA LEU A 23 -30.29 0.77 -12.26
C LEU A 23 -29.16 -0.26 -12.09
N ALA A 24 -29.29 -1.43 -12.71
CA ALA A 24 -28.24 -2.45 -12.69
C ALA A 24 -26.94 -1.94 -13.33
N SER A 25 -27.02 -1.25 -14.47
CA SER A 25 -25.84 -0.67 -15.14
C SER A 25 -25.21 0.48 -14.34
N ALA A 26 -26.03 1.35 -13.74
CA ALA A 26 -25.54 2.45 -12.91
C ALA A 26 -24.85 1.95 -11.63
N VAL A 27 -25.34 0.85 -11.05
CA VAL A 27 -24.68 0.18 -9.92
C VAL A 27 -23.38 -0.48 -10.36
N ASP A 28 -23.33 -1.17 -11.50
CA ASP A 28 -22.09 -1.78 -12.02
C ASP A 28 -21.02 -0.73 -12.34
N ASP A 29 -21.43 0.37 -12.97
CA ASP A 29 -20.54 1.51 -13.27
C ASP A 29 -20.05 2.19 -11.99
N GLY A 30 -20.94 2.32 -10.99
CA GLY A 30 -20.58 2.77 -9.65
C GLY A 30 -19.51 1.89 -9.02
N ILE A 31 -19.72 0.58 -8.99
CA ILE A 31 -18.78 -0.41 -8.44
C ILE A 31 -17.43 -0.37 -9.18
N LYS A 32 -17.43 -0.33 -10.52
CA LYS A 32 -16.19 -0.22 -11.31
C LYS A 32 -15.44 1.07 -11.01
N SER A 33 -16.15 2.18 -10.88
CA SER A 33 -15.55 3.48 -10.59
C SER A 33 -14.90 3.53 -9.21
N ASP A 34 -15.56 2.95 -8.20
CA ASP A 34 -15.05 2.85 -6.85
C ASP A 34 -13.86 1.89 -6.76
N MET A 35 -13.90 0.76 -7.47
CA MET A 35 -12.80 -0.20 -7.50
C MET A 35 -11.54 0.40 -8.13
N LYS A 36 -11.69 1.16 -9.22
CA LYS A 36 -10.57 1.89 -9.86
C LYS A 36 -9.98 2.97 -8.94
N ARG A 37 -10.81 3.63 -8.14
CA ARG A 37 -10.38 4.61 -7.12
C ARG A 37 -9.70 3.94 -5.94
N ALA A 38 -10.16 2.76 -5.55
CA ALA A 38 -9.57 1.97 -4.48
C ALA A 38 -8.17 1.51 -4.87
N GLU A 39 -7.96 1.06 -6.11
CA GLU A 39 -6.65 0.64 -6.61
C GLU A 39 -5.60 1.76 -6.56
N THR A 40 -5.98 3.01 -6.90
CA THR A 40 -5.03 4.13 -6.85
C THR A 40 -4.75 4.63 -5.44
N THR A 41 -5.70 4.47 -4.53
CA THR A 41 -5.62 5.07 -3.18
C THR A 41 -5.08 4.09 -2.14
N SER A 42 -5.29 2.80 -2.33
CA SER A 42 -4.90 1.78 -1.33
C SER A 42 -3.38 1.68 -1.13
N PRO A 43 -2.51 1.67 -2.15
CA PRO A 43 -1.06 1.54 -1.94
C PRO A 43 -0.44 2.65 -1.07
N PRO A 44 -0.65 3.95 -1.35
CA PRO A 44 -0.05 5.00 -0.53
C PRO A 44 -0.63 5.03 0.88
N LEU A 45 -1.92 4.71 1.04
CA LEU A 45 -2.59 4.70 2.33
C LEU A 45 -2.03 3.58 3.23
N THR A 46 -1.81 2.38 2.68
CA THR A 46 -1.20 1.27 3.41
C THR A 46 0.21 1.61 3.92
N VAL A 47 1.05 2.24 3.09
CA VAL A 47 2.42 2.64 3.49
C VAL A 47 2.38 3.62 4.67
N VAL A 48 1.49 4.61 4.63
CA VAL A 48 1.35 5.61 5.71
C VAL A 48 0.89 4.95 7.01
N ILE A 49 -0.11 4.06 6.96
CA ILE A 49 -0.60 3.34 8.14
C ILE A 49 0.52 2.50 8.76
N LEU A 50 1.25 1.73 7.94
CA LEU A 50 2.33 0.88 8.43
C LEU A 50 3.49 1.69 9.03
N LEU A 51 3.82 2.83 8.42
CA LEU A 51 4.82 3.74 8.94
C LEU A 51 4.41 4.28 10.31
N ALA A 52 3.16 4.72 10.47
CA ALA A 52 2.62 5.22 11.73
C ALA A 52 2.59 4.13 12.81
N ALA A 53 2.13 2.92 12.49
CA ALA A 53 2.06 1.80 13.43
C ALA A 53 3.44 1.38 13.95
N GLY A 54 4.48 1.44 13.10
CA GLY A 54 5.86 1.09 13.48
C GLY A 54 6.67 2.24 14.08
N ALA A 55 6.20 3.48 14.02
CA ALA A 55 6.97 4.67 14.36
C ALA A 55 7.53 4.64 15.79
N GLY A 56 6.73 4.17 16.76
CA GLY A 56 7.15 4.09 18.16
C GLY A 56 8.33 3.13 18.39
N VAL A 57 8.27 1.93 17.81
CA VAL A 57 9.35 0.93 17.95
C VAL A 57 10.65 1.43 17.34
N VAL A 58 10.57 2.06 16.18
CA VAL A 58 11.73 2.57 15.45
C VAL A 58 12.37 3.74 16.18
N THR A 59 11.55 4.66 16.67
CA THR A 59 12.02 5.82 17.42
C THR A 59 12.67 5.36 18.72
N GLY A 60 12.07 4.39 19.42
CA GLY A 60 12.66 3.78 20.61
C GLY A 60 14.03 3.15 20.34
N ALA A 61 14.14 2.35 19.27
CA ALA A 61 15.41 1.77 18.85
C ALA A 61 16.45 2.85 18.51
N ALA A 62 16.06 3.90 17.78
CA ALA A 62 16.93 5.00 17.41
C ALA A 62 17.48 5.75 18.64
N VAL A 63 16.63 6.00 19.65
CA VAL A 63 17.03 6.65 20.90
C VAL A 63 18.06 5.79 21.66
N ILE A 64 17.81 4.49 21.78
CA ILE A 64 18.74 3.58 22.46
C ILE A 64 20.08 3.55 21.72
N MET A 65 20.07 3.42 20.40
CA MET A 65 21.29 3.40 19.58
C MET A 65 22.07 4.71 19.68
N ALA A 66 21.38 5.86 19.60
CA ALA A 66 22.01 7.17 19.79
C ALA A 66 22.63 7.29 21.19
N GLY A 67 21.96 6.79 22.23
CA GLY A 67 22.49 6.71 23.59
C GLY A 67 23.77 5.88 23.67
N VAL A 68 23.79 4.70 23.07
CA VAL A 68 24.99 3.83 23.05
C VAL A 68 26.16 4.53 22.37
N PHE A 69 25.95 5.16 21.21
CA PHE A 69 27.02 5.88 20.52
C PHE A 69 27.46 7.17 21.20
N SER A 70 26.57 7.81 21.98
CA SER A 70 26.92 8.98 22.78
C SER A 70 28.01 8.68 23.81
N VAL A 71 28.13 7.44 24.30
CA VAL A 71 29.18 7.04 25.25
C VAL A 71 30.57 7.26 24.65
N PHE A 72 30.75 7.02 23.35
CA PHE A 72 32.04 7.24 22.67
C PHE A 72 32.49 8.71 22.67
N THR A 73 31.57 9.65 22.89
CA THR A 73 31.92 11.07 23.03
C THR A 73 32.60 11.39 24.36
N THR A 74 32.46 10.52 25.37
CA THR A 74 33.09 10.69 26.68
C THR A 74 34.53 10.16 26.71
N LEU A 75 34.94 9.38 25.71
CA LEU A 75 36.31 8.88 25.57
C LEU A 75 37.27 10.02 25.19
N SER A 76 38.53 9.89 25.60
CA SER A 76 39.55 10.94 25.47
C SER A 76 40.09 11.11 24.06
N SER A 77 40.18 10.04 23.27
CA SER A 77 40.71 10.11 21.90
C SER A 77 39.75 10.82 20.95
N VAL A 78 40.30 11.66 20.08
CA VAL A 78 39.54 12.46 19.13
C VAL A 78 38.79 11.58 18.12
N GLU A 79 39.36 10.43 17.71
CA GLU A 79 38.68 9.53 16.77
C GLU A 79 37.34 9.02 17.34
N TYR A 80 37.28 8.69 18.64
CA TYR A 80 36.06 8.18 19.27
C TYR A 80 34.97 9.24 19.38
N LYS A 81 35.35 10.50 19.66
CA LYS A 81 34.40 11.62 19.69
C LYS A 81 33.76 11.83 18.33
N MET A 82 34.56 11.90 17.26
CA MET A 82 34.05 12.07 15.91
C MET A 82 33.15 10.91 15.49
N LEU A 83 33.56 9.68 15.78
CA LEU A 83 32.78 8.48 15.48
C LEU A 83 31.45 8.46 16.25
N GLY A 84 31.48 8.73 17.56
CA GLY A 84 30.28 8.73 18.40
C GLY A 84 29.26 9.78 17.98
N THR A 85 29.69 11.03 17.79
CA THR A 85 28.80 12.11 17.37
C THR A 85 28.29 11.87 15.94
N GLY A 86 29.14 11.42 15.02
CA GLY A 86 28.74 11.12 13.65
C GLY A 86 27.69 10.00 13.56
N MET A 87 27.90 8.90 14.30
CA MET A 87 26.97 7.77 14.33
C MET A 87 25.63 8.15 14.97
N ALA A 88 25.64 8.90 16.07
CA ALA A 88 24.41 9.35 16.72
C ALA A 88 23.56 10.21 15.76
N VAL A 89 24.19 11.15 15.05
CA VAL A 89 23.51 11.99 14.05
C VAL A 89 23.01 11.15 12.87
N ALA A 90 23.82 10.23 12.36
CA ALA A 90 23.43 9.36 11.26
C ALA A 90 22.18 8.52 11.57
N ILE A 91 22.09 7.96 12.79
CA ILE A 91 20.93 7.17 13.23
C ILE A 91 19.67 8.04 13.33
N LEU A 92 19.79 9.25 13.86
CA LEU A 92 18.68 10.20 13.92
C LEU A 92 18.16 10.56 12.53
N ILE A 93 19.08 10.80 11.58
CA ILE A 93 18.73 11.08 10.18
C ILE A 93 18.09 9.86 9.52
N ASP A 94 18.59 8.64 9.76
CA ASP A 94 18.03 7.42 9.21
C ASP A 94 16.59 7.18 9.70
N ALA A 95 16.39 7.27 11.01
CA ALA A 95 15.08 7.06 11.63
C ALA A 95 14.03 8.09 11.18
N THR A 96 14.44 9.30 10.80
CA THR A 96 13.55 10.40 10.43
C THR A 96 13.46 10.62 8.91
N VAL A 97 14.57 10.98 8.27
CA VAL A 97 14.62 11.34 6.85
C VAL A 97 14.55 10.10 5.98
N VAL A 98 15.38 9.09 6.26
CA VAL A 98 15.41 7.89 5.42
C VAL A 98 14.10 7.14 5.53
N ARG A 99 13.61 6.90 6.75
CA ARG A 99 12.38 6.14 6.95
C ARG A 99 11.10 6.95 6.68
N GLY A 100 11.09 8.23 7.04
CA GLY A 100 9.91 9.08 6.88
C GLY A 100 9.70 9.60 5.47
N VAL A 101 10.77 9.72 4.66
CA VAL A 101 10.70 10.33 3.33
C VAL A 101 11.29 9.44 2.24
N LEU A 102 12.53 8.97 2.39
CA LEU A 102 13.17 8.20 1.31
C LEU A 102 12.49 6.86 1.09
N LEU A 103 12.09 6.17 2.17
CA LEU A 103 11.39 4.89 2.09
C LEU A 103 10.07 5.02 1.33
N PRO A 104 9.11 5.89 1.73
CA PRO A 104 7.87 6.04 0.98
C PRO A 104 8.09 6.56 -0.44
N ALA A 105 9.05 7.48 -0.66
CA ALA A 105 9.40 7.94 -2.00
C ALA A 105 9.91 6.78 -2.89
N SER A 106 10.77 5.92 -2.35
CA SER A 106 11.32 4.76 -3.06
C SER A 106 10.26 3.72 -3.41
N LEU A 107 9.22 3.59 -2.57
CA LEU A 107 8.08 2.71 -2.87
C LEU A 107 7.11 3.34 -3.87
N ALA A 108 7.00 4.67 -3.91
CA ALA A 108 6.16 5.39 -4.85
C ALA A 108 6.76 5.47 -6.27
N LEU A 109 8.10 5.45 -6.41
CA LEU A 109 8.78 5.62 -7.70
C LEU A 109 8.49 4.52 -8.75
N PRO A 110 8.55 3.20 -8.43
CA PRO A 110 8.27 2.14 -9.40
C PRO A 110 6.79 1.77 -9.50
N GLY A 111 5.94 2.28 -8.61
CA GLY A 111 4.51 1.95 -8.52
C GLY A 111 4.28 0.43 -8.45
N ASP A 112 3.41 -0.09 -9.31
CA ASP A 112 3.02 -1.51 -9.36
C ASP A 112 4.17 -2.48 -9.67
N ARG A 113 5.27 -2.01 -10.29
CA ARG A 113 6.45 -2.85 -10.57
C ARG A 113 7.27 -3.17 -9.32
N ALA A 114 7.16 -2.38 -8.25
CA ALA A 114 7.90 -2.66 -7.03
C ALA A 114 7.44 -3.97 -6.35
N TRP A 115 6.19 -4.39 -6.57
CA TRP A 115 5.60 -5.57 -5.93
C TRP A 115 5.60 -6.83 -6.79
N THR A 116 6.07 -6.78 -8.03
CA THR A 116 6.24 -8.01 -8.84
C THR A 116 7.43 -8.82 -8.33
N MET A 117 7.19 -9.71 -7.36
CA MET A 117 8.20 -10.67 -6.91
C MET A 117 8.60 -11.58 -8.07
N PRO A 118 9.89 -11.71 -8.42
CA PRO A 118 10.32 -12.65 -9.44
C PRO A 118 10.12 -14.07 -8.91
N GLY A 119 9.10 -14.77 -9.38
CA GLY A 119 8.74 -16.15 -8.96
C GLY A 119 9.79 -17.23 -9.26
N ARG A 120 11.02 -16.84 -9.60
CA ARG A 120 12.18 -17.71 -9.78
C ARG A 120 12.90 -18.00 -8.46
N TRP A 121 12.92 -17.06 -7.51
CA TRP A 121 13.68 -17.19 -6.24
C TRP A 121 12.97 -18.06 -5.19
N TRP A 122 11.63 -18.08 -5.17
CA TRP A 122 10.85 -18.86 -4.19
C TRP A 122 10.76 -20.36 -4.53
N ARG A 123 11.06 -20.75 -5.78
CA ARG A 123 10.94 -22.14 -6.24
C ARG A 123 12.15 -23.02 -5.91
N SER A 124 13.31 -22.44 -5.57
CA SER A 124 14.52 -23.22 -5.31
C SER A 124 14.52 -23.96 -3.95
N GLY A 125 13.66 -23.57 -3.01
CA GLY A 125 13.59 -24.17 -1.67
C GLY A 125 12.74 -25.44 -1.54
N ARG A 126 11.93 -25.80 -2.56
CA ARG A 126 10.99 -26.94 -2.48
C ARG A 126 11.44 -28.23 -3.18
N ALA A 127 12.62 -28.22 -3.81
CA ALA A 127 13.13 -29.38 -4.55
C ALA A 127 13.84 -30.44 -3.66
N GLY A 128 14.05 -30.16 -2.37
CA GLY A 128 14.84 -31.03 -1.48
C GLY A 128 14.07 -32.12 -0.72
N GLU A 129 12.73 -32.13 -0.76
CA GLU A 129 11.92 -32.97 0.16
C GLU A 129 11.31 -34.23 -0.47
N SER A 130 11.46 -34.41 -1.79
CA SER A 130 10.85 -35.53 -2.53
C SER A 130 11.65 -36.85 -2.48
N GLY A 131 12.73 -36.93 -1.68
CA GLY A 131 13.66 -38.07 -1.68
C GLY A 131 13.60 -39.00 -0.46
N ARG A 132 12.64 -38.85 0.46
CA ARG A 132 12.61 -39.60 1.75
C ARG A 132 11.40 -40.53 1.94
N ARG A 133 10.72 -40.92 0.87
CA ARG A 133 9.68 -41.96 0.93
C ARG A 133 9.89 -42.99 -0.19
N SER A 134 10.80 -43.92 0.05
CA SER A 134 10.87 -45.22 -0.61
C SER A 134 11.66 -46.18 0.26
#